data_AF-A0A2E3UXK6-F1
#
_entry.id   AF-A0A2E3UXK6-F1
#
_cell.length_a   1.000
_cell.length_b   1.000
_cell.length_c   1.000
_cell.angle_alpha   90.00
_cell.angle_beta   90.00
_cell.angle_gamma   90.00
#
_symmetry.space_group_name_H-M   'P 1'
#
loop_
_entity.id
_entity.type
_entity.pdbx_description
1 polymer ?
#
loop_
_entity_poly.entity_id
_entity_poly.type
_entity_poly.pdbx_seq_one_letter_code
_entity_poly.pdbx_strand_id
1 'polypeptide(L)'
;MDWEEIKELSLNEPKGLLEKMLKLQEECGELAQEVLINNKSSGLQYKNAVEHGIAKECVDILLVTYSIFYSQGYDDDDLSSLMKEKLAKWKKYQKRKK
;
A
#
# COMPACT_ATOMS: atom_id res chain seq x y z
N MET A 1 13.81 -0.02 -9.28
CA MET A 1 13.12 0.42 -8.05
C MET A 1 14.22 0.71 -7.07
N ASP A 2 14.40 1.99 -6.78
CA ASP A 2 15.44 2.45 -5.88
C ASP A 2 14.86 2.51 -4.46
N TRP A 3 15.25 1.55 -3.63
CA TRP A 3 14.73 1.45 -2.26
C TRP A 3 15.29 2.52 -1.34
N GLU A 4 16.51 3.00 -1.63
CA GLU A 4 17.08 4.12 -0.88
C GLU A 4 16.35 5.41 -1.21
N GLU A 5 15.96 5.63 -2.47
CA GLU A 5 15.13 6.77 -2.86
C GLU A 5 13.78 6.78 -2.11
N ILE A 6 13.10 5.63 -2.01
CA ILE A 6 11.82 5.52 -1.27
C ILE A 6 12.02 5.88 0.21
N LYS A 7 13.10 5.39 0.82
CA LYS A 7 13.44 5.66 2.21
C LYS A 7 13.78 7.13 2.43
N GLU A 8 14.61 7.72 1.57
CA GLU A 8 14.97 9.14 1.63
C GLU A 8 13.72 10.03 1.52
N LEU A 9 12.86 9.77 0.52
CA LEU A 9 11.60 10.51 0.35
C LEU A 9 10.66 10.32 1.55
N SER A 10 10.63 9.12 2.14
CA SER A 10 9.83 8.81 3.32
C SER A 10 10.27 9.60 4.56
N LEU A 11 11.58 9.76 4.75
CA LEU A 11 12.16 10.52 5.86
C LEU A 11 12.02 12.04 5.67
N ASN A 12 12.02 12.50 4.42
CA ASN A 12 11.85 13.91 4.06
C ASN A 12 10.38 14.36 3.95
N GLU A 13 9.41 13.43 4.06
CA GLU A 13 7.99 13.75 3.98
C GLU A 13 7.54 14.61 5.18
N PRO A 14 7.06 15.85 4.94
CA PRO A 14 6.66 16.76 6.02
C PRO A 14 5.41 16.34 6.79
N LYS A 15 4.55 15.48 6.21
CA LYS A 15 3.32 15.01 6.89
C LYS A 15 3.61 14.28 8.19
N GLY A 16 2.86 14.62 9.24
CA GLY A 16 2.84 13.86 10.49
C GLY A 16 2.15 12.51 10.36
N LEU A 17 2.23 11.68 11.40
CA LEU A 17 1.63 10.34 11.40
C LEU A 17 0.11 10.37 11.14
N LEU A 18 -0.61 11.35 11.70
CA LEU A 18 -2.05 11.50 11.50
C LEU A 18 -2.38 11.79 10.03
N GLU A 19 -1.66 12.71 9.41
CA GLU A 19 -1.84 13.08 8.00
C GLU A 19 -1.48 11.91 7.07
N LYS A 20 -0.40 11.17 7.38
CA LYS A 20 -0.03 9.95 6.64
C LYS A 20 -1.10 8.86 6.76
N MET A 21 -1.72 8.69 7.92
CA MET A 21 -2.84 7.75 8.08
C MET A 21 -4.07 8.17 7.29
N LEU A 22 -4.40 9.46 7.25
CA LEU A 22 -5.50 9.96 6.42
C LEU A 22 -5.22 9.76 4.93
N LYS A 23 -3.97 10.00 4.50
CA LYS A 23 -3.55 9.73 3.12
C LYS A 23 -3.64 8.23 2.80
N LEU A 24 -3.24 7.36 3.71
CA LEU A 24 -3.40 5.91 3.52
C LEU A 24 -4.88 5.51 3.33
N GLN A 25 -5.79 6.16 4.08
CA GLN A 25 -7.22 5.92 3.95
C GLN A 25 -7.79 6.43 2.61
N GLU A 26 -7.25 7.54 2.11
CA GLU A 26 -7.54 8.07 0.77
C GLU A 26 -7.14 7.05 -0.31
N GLU A 27 -5.90 6.56 -0.31
CA GLU A 27 -5.44 5.58 -1.31
C GLU A 27 -6.23 4.26 -1.26
N CYS A 28 -6.62 3.82 -0.05
CA CYS A 28 -7.52 2.67 0.09
C CYS A 28 -8.89 2.90 -0.58
N GLY A 29 -9.40 4.13 -0.52
CA GLY A 29 -10.64 4.53 -1.18
C GLY A 29 -10.51 4.60 -2.70
N GLU A 30 -9.38 5.12 -3.19
CA GLU A 30 -9.07 5.16 -4.64
C GLU A 30 -8.93 3.75 -5.21
N LEU A 31 -8.21 2.86 -4.52
CA LEU A 31 -8.14 1.44 -4.88
C LEU A 31 -9.53 0.80 -4.91
N ALA A 32 -10.38 1.06 -3.91
CA ALA A 32 -11.73 0.54 -3.87
C ALA A 32 -12.55 1.04 -5.08
N GLN A 33 -12.42 2.31 -5.45
CA GLN A 33 -13.07 2.87 -6.62
C GLN A 33 -12.62 2.17 -7.90
N GLU A 34 -11.31 1.99 -8.11
CA GLU A 34 -10.77 1.33 -9.30
C GLU A 34 -11.24 -0.13 -9.43
N VAL A 35 -11.36 -0.84 -8.31
CA VAL A 35 -11.96 -2.19 -8.29
C VAL A 35 -13.44 -2.14 -8.69
N LEU A 36 -14.21 -1.18 -8.20
CA LEU A 36 -15.62 -1.04 -8.54
C LEU A 36 -15.84 -0.64 -10.01
N ILE A 37 -14.99 0.22 -10.56
CA ILE A 37 -14.99 0.59 -11.98
C ILE A 37 -14.72 -0.65 -12.84
N ASN A 38 -13.67 -1.42 -12.52
CA ASN A 38 -13.34 -2.64 -13.25
C ASN A 38 -14.46 -3.70 -13.20
N ASN A 39 -15.18 -3.79 -12.08
CA ASN A 39 -16.33 -4.69 -11.94
C ASN A 39 -17.63 -4.16 -12.56
N LYS A 40 -17.62 -2.97 -13.17
CA LYS A 40 -18.81 -2.29 -13.72
C LYS A 40 -19.95 -2.20 -12.71
N SER A 41 -19.60 -1.93 -11.45
CA SER A 41 -20.57 -1.82 -10.35
C SER A 41 -21.62 -0.75 -10.60
N SER A 42 -22.80 -0.93 -10.00
CA SER A 42 -23.90 0.03 -10.11
C SER A 42 -23.49 1.43 -9.67
N GLY A 43 -23.79 2.44 -10.50
CA GLY A 43 -23.42 3.83 -10.25
C GLY A 43 -22.04 4.22 -10.76
N LEU A 44 -21.27 3.30 -11.34
CA LEU A 44 -19.93 3.57 -11.88
C LEU A 44 -19.76 3.08 -13.33
N GLN A 45 -20.83 2.58 -13.97
CA GLN A 45 -20.77 2.05 -15.34
C GLN A 45 -20.41 3.10 -16.41
N TYR A 46 -20.54 4.39 -16.07
CA TYR A 46 -20.15 5.50 -16.94
C TYR A 46 -18.64 5.78 -16.91
N LYS A 47 -17.93 5.30 -15.88
CA LYS A 47 -16.47 5.44 -15.79
C LYS A 47 -15.81 4.29 -16.53
N ASN A 48 -14.81 4.60 -17.33
CA ASN A 48 -13.99 3.59 -18.00
C ASN A 48 -12.84 3.19 -17.10
N ALA A 49 -12.50 1.90 -17.08
CA ALA A 49 -11.29 1.43 -16.44
C ALA A 49 -10.07 2.10 -17.07
N VAL A 50 -9.20 2.66 -16.23
CA VAL A 50 -7.93 3.23 -16.67
C VAL A 50 -6.89 2.11 -16.72
N GLU A 51 -6.02 2.17 -17.73
CA GLU A 51 -4.90 1.24 -17.81
C GLU A 51 -4.06 1.30 -16.53
N HIS A 52 -3.86 0.13 -15.93
CA HIS A 52 -3.16 -0.05 -14.65
C HIS A 52 -3.77 0.69 -13.44
N GLY A 53 -5.04 1.11 -13.48
CA GLY A 53 -5.70 1.83 -12.36
C GLY A 53 -5.49 1.13 -11.00
N ILE A 54 -6.00 -0.09 -10.84
CA ILE A 54 -5.80 -0.90 -9.62
C ILE A 54 -4.32 -1.01 -9.21
N ALA A 55 -3.42 -1.19 -10.18
CA ALA A 55 -2.01 -1.38 -9.88
C ALA A 55 -1.34 -0.10 -9.37
N LYS A 56 -1.74 1.07 -9.89
CA LYS A 56 -1.28 2.38 -9.42
C LYS A 56 -1.70 2.61 -7.97
N GLU A 57 -2.99 2.43 -7.68
CA GLU A 57 -3.49 2.62 -6.31
C GLU A 57 -2.86 1.65 -5.30
N CYS A 58 -2.53 0.42 -5.72
CA CYS A 58 -1.74 -0.50 -4.90
C CYS A 58 -0.33 0.04 -4.60
N VAL A 59 0.32 0.67 -5.58
CA VAL A 59 1.66 1.28 -5.40
C VAL A 59 1.58 2.51 -4.50
N ASP A 60 0.54 3.33 -4.62
CA ASP A 60 0.33 4.49 -3.75
C ASP A 60 0.15 4.07 -2.28
N ILE A 61 -0.64 3.02 -2.02
CA ILE A 61 -0.75 2.39 -0.69
C ILE A 61 0.62 1.94 -0.17
N LEU A 62 1.43 1.28 -1.00
CA LEU A 62 2.77 0.82 -0.60
C LEU A 62 3.67 2.00 -0.23
N LEU A 63 3.72 3.05 -1.05
CA LEU A 63 4.54 4.23 -0.80
C LEU A 63 4.14 4.95 0.49
N VAL A 64 2.84 5.14 0.74
CA VAL A 64 2.36 5.74 1.99
C VAL A 64 2.68 4.84 3.19
N THR A 65 2.56 3.52 3.03
CA THR A 65 2.91 2.56 4.09
C THR A 65 4.40 2.59 4.42
N TYR A 66 5.29 2.68 3.41
CA TYR A 66 6.73 2.87 3.62
C TYR A 66 7.02 4.20 4.31
N SER A 67 6.35 5.27 3.89
CA SER A 67 6.46 6.58 4.52
C SER A 67 6.11 6.56 6.01
N ILE A 68 5.02 5.86 6.37
CA ILE A 68 4.67 5.61 7.77
C ILE A 68 5.77 4.82 8.46
N PHE A 69 6.18 3.67 7.91
CA PHE A 69 7.15 2.77 8.51
C PHE A 69 8.49 3.46 8.84
N TYR A 70 9.14 4.07 7.85
CA TYR A 70 10.44 4.72 8.05
C TYR A 70 10.33 5.98 8.93
N SER A 71 9.22 6.73 8.86
CA SER A 71 9.05 7.91 9.73
C SER A 71 8.81 7.56 11.21
N GLN A 72 8.57 6.29 11.54
CA GLN A 72 8.57 5.81 12.93
C GLN A 72 9.96 5.40 13.44
N GLY A 73 11.00 5.52 12.61
CA GLY A 73 12.38 5.22 12.98
C GLY A 73 12.79 3.76 12.75
N TYR A 74 11.97 2.97 12.07
CA TYR A 74 12.34 1.62 11.65
C TYR A 74 13.25 1.64 10.43
N ASP A 75 14.07 0.60 10.28
CA ASP A 75 15.00 0.47 9.16
C ASP A 75 14.72 -0.75 8.26
N ASP A 76 15.62 -1.01 7.32
CA ASP A 76 15.46 -2.09 6.33
C ASP A 76 15.62 -3.48 6.96
N ASP A 77 16.40 -3.59 8.04
CA ASP A 77 16.56 -4.84 8.79
C ASP A 77 15.28 -5.15 9.57
N ASP A 78 14.66 -4.14 10.19
CA ASP A 78 13.34 -4.26 10.81
C ASP A 78 12.29 -4.73 9.79
N LEU A 79 12.23 -4.06 8.64
CA LEU A 79 11.29 -4.39 7.57
C LEU A 79 11.48 -5.84 7.10
N SER A 80 12.72 -6.22 6.82
CA SER A 80 13.09 -7.57 6.36
C SER A 80 12.71 -8.63 7.39
N SER A 81 12.99 -8.38 8.66
CA SER A 81 12.66 -9.29 9.78
C SER A 81 11.14 -9.47 9.92
N LEU A 82 10.39 -8.38 10.00
CA LEU A 82 8.93 -8.38 10.14
C LEU A 82 8.24 -9.04 8.94
N MET A 83 8.71 -8.76 7.72
CA MET A 83 8.18 -9.37 6.50
C MET A 83 8.42 -10.88 6.49
N LYS A 84 9.62 -11.36 6.85
CA LYS A 84 9.91 -12.80 6.94
C LYS A 84 8.97 -13.49 7.93
N GLU A 85 8.74 -12.90 9.10
CA GLU A 85 7.82 -13.43 10.11
C GLU A 85 6.39 -13.54 9.58
N LYS A 86 5.87 -12.46 8.96
CA LYS A 86 4.51 -12.43 8.40
C LYS A 86 4.34 -13.40 7.24
N LEU A 87 5.33 -13.51 6.35
CA LEU A 87 5.32 -14.47 5.25
C LEU A 87 5.31 -15.93 5.75
N ALA A 88 6.08 -16.25 6.80
CA ALA A 88 6.07 -17.58 7.40
C ALA A 88 4.67 -17.92 7.97
N LYS A 89 4.03 -16.97 8.66
CA LYS A 89 2.65 -17.11 9.15
C LYS A 89 1.66 -17.30 7.99
N TRP A 90 1.77 -16.49 6.94
CA TRP A 90 0.86 -16.57 5.80
C TRP A 90 0.96 -17.91 5.04
N LYS A 91 2.18 -18.39 4.80
CA LYS A 91 2.43 -19.72 4.21
C LYS A 91 1.80 -20.85 5.03
N LYS A 92 1.85 -20.76 6.37
CA LYS A 92 1.22 -21.75 7.27
C LYS A 92 -0.30 -21.76 7.11
N TYR A 93 -0.95 -20.61 6.98
CA TYR A 93 -2.41 -20.54 6.79
C TYR A 93 -2.87 -21.05 5.44
N GLN A 94 -2.11 -20.81 4.37
CA GLN A 94 -2.44 -21.34 3.04
C GLN A 94 -2.35 -22.88 2.99
N LYS A 95 -1.36 -23.48 3.67
CA LYS A 95 -1.24 -24.94 3.78
C LYS A 95 -2.37 -25.60 4.59
N ARG A 96 -3.02 -24.87 5.51
CA ARG A 96 -4.17 -25.39 6.29
C ARG A 96 -5.49 -25.38 5.52
N LYS A 97 -5.58 -24.62 4.43
CA LYS A 97 -6.80 -24.51 3.60
C LYS A 97 -6.76 -25.40 2.35
N LYS A 98 -5.63 -26.08 2.10
CA LYS A 98 -5.52 -27.16 1.11
C LYS A 98 -5.70 -28.49 1.82
#